data_AF-A0A948DRB4-F1
#
_entry.id   AF-A0A948DRB4-F1
#
_cell.length_a   1.000
_cell.length_b   1.000
_cell.length_c   1.000
_cell.angle_alpha   90.00
_cell.angle_beta   90.00
_cell.angle_gamma   90.00
#
_symmetry.space_group_name_H-M   'P 1'
#
loop_
_entity.id
_entity.type
_entity.pdbx_description
1 polymer ?
#
loop_
_entity_poly.entity_id
_entity_poly.type
_entity_poly.pdbx_seq_one_letter_code
_entity_poly.pdbx_strand_id
1 'polypeptide(L)' 'VYLRGRFFYHAWNVLYLRDRGGWMTADSVFGQMPADVTHIRFVRGEADRQLDLVGLIGRLKLEILEMER' A
#
# COMPACT_ATOMS: atom_id res chain seq x y z
N VAL A 1 -3.41 -2.33 2.97
CA VAL A 1 -4.74 -1.66 2.81
C VAL A 1 -5.67 -2.14 3.90
N TYR A 2 -6.43 -1.23 4.51
CA TYR A 2 -7.39 -1.56 5.56
C TYR A 2 -8.79 -1.73 4.97
N LEU A 3 -9.35 -2.94 5.06
CA LEU A 3 -10.66 -3.28 4.53
C LEU A 3 -11.42 -4.10 5.56
N ARG A 4 -12.69 -3.79 5.79
CA ARG A 4 -13.61 -4.59 6.63
C ARG A 4 -13.00 -4.98 7.99
N GLY A 5 -12.33 -4.04 8.65
CA GLY A 5 -11.77 -4.26 9.99
C GLY A 5 -10.39 -4.93 10.04
N ARG A 6 -9.71 -5.13 8.90
CA ARG A 6 -8.42 -5.84 8.84
C ARG A 6 -7.47 -5.25 7.82
N PHE A 7 -6.17 -5.38 8.06
CA PHE A 7 -5.14 -5.08 7.06
C PHE A 7 -4.89 -6.28 6.15
N PHE A 8 -4.95 -6.04 4.85
CA PHE A 8 -4.65 -7.04 3.82
C PHE A 8 -3.37 -6.68 3.06
N TYR A 9 -2.64 -7.73 2.68
CA TYR A 9 -1.58 -7.64 1.68
C TYR A 9 -2.20 -7.26 0.34
N HIS A 10 -1.64 -6.22 -0.28
CA HIS A 10 -2.14 -5.66 -1.51
C HIS A 10 -0.98 -5.04 -2.28
N ALA A 11 -1.02 -5.15 -3.60
CA ALA A 11 -0.12 -4.46 -4.51
C ALA A 11 -0.89 -3.33 -5.19
N TRP A 12 -0.34 -2.12 -5.18
CA TRP A 12 -0.93 -0.93 -5.78
C TRP A 12 0.09 -0.20 -6.65
N ASN A 13 -0.34 0.86 -7.32
CA ASN A 13 0.42 1.55 -8.33
C ASN A 13 1.25 2.71 -7.76
N VAL A 14 2.39 2.98 -8.41
CA VAL A 14 3.15 4.22 -8.23
C VAL A 14 3.45 4.78 -9.61
N LEU A 15 2.99 5.99 -9.88
CA LEU A 15 3.03 6.64 -11.19
C LEU A 15 3.99 7.84 -11.14
N TYR A 16 4.79 8.04 -12.19
CA TYR A 16 5.58 9.26 -12.31
C TYR A 16 4.82 10.30 -13.12
N LEU A 17 4.39 11.38 -12.46
CA LEU A 17 3.66 12.49 -13.06
C LEU A 17 4.54 13.74 -13.05
N ARG A 18 5.10 14.07 -14.21
CA ARG A 18 6.04 15.19 -14.37
C ARG A 18 5.40 16.54 -14.03
N ASP A 19 4.17 16.74 -14.48
CA ASP A 19 3.34 17.92 -14.23
C ASP A 19 2.95 18.10 -12.76
N ARG A 20 3.02 17.02 -11.97
CA ARG A 20 2.74 17.02 -10.52
C ARG A 20 3.98 16.89 -9.65
N GLY A 21 5.16 17.07 -10.23
CA GLY A 21 6.42 17.13 -9.48
C GLY A 21 6.98 15.77 -9.04
N GLY A 22 6.54 14.64 -9.62
CA GLY A 22 7.22 13.36 -9.46
C GLY A 22 6.31 12.17 -9.18
N TRP A 23 6.75 11.29 -8.27
CA TRP A 23 6.08 10.03 -7.98
C TRP A 23 4.81 10.23 -7.15
N MET A 24 3.69 9.67 -7.60
CA MET A 24 2.40 9.68 -6.95
C MET A 24 1.89 8.26 -6.75
N THR A 25 1.34 7.96 -5.58
CA THR A 25 0.66 6.68 -5.33
C THR A 25 -0.70 6.67 -6.03
N ALA A 26 -1.14 5.52 -6.49
CA ALA A 26 -2.50 5.32 -6.97
C ALA A 26 -2.93 3.87 -6.68
N ASP A 27 -4.22 3.66 -6.61
CA ASP A 27 -4.81 2.32 -6.52
C ASP A 27 -5.93 2.20 -7.55
N SER A 28 -5.66 1.47 -8.64
CA SER A 28 -6.65 1.25 -9.70
C SER A 28 -7.76 0.27 -9.31
N VAL A 29 -7.56 -0.56 -8.29
CA VAL A 29 -8.57 -1.52 -7.80
C VAL A 29 -9.65 -0.77 -7.00
N PHE A 30 -9.25 0.23 -6.21
CA PHE A 30 -10.17 1.04 -5.39
C PHE A 30 -10.44 2.44 -5.95
N GLY A 31 -9.87 2.80 -7.10
CA GLY A 31 -10.09 4.09 -7.75
C GLY A 31 -9.51 5.28 -6.98
N GLN A 32 -8.38 5.09 -6.30
CA GLN A 32 -7.76 6.11 -5.45
C GLN A 32 -6.56 6.77 -6.14
N MET A 33 -6.49 8.10 -6.10
CA MET A 33 -5.32 8.87 -6.52
C MET A 33 -5.28 10.23 -5.79
N PRO A 34 -4.40 10.41 -4.78
CA PRO A 34 -3.44 9.43 -4.28
C PRO A 34 -4.12 8.24 -3.59
N ALA A 35 -3.41 7.10 -3.49
CA ALA A 35 -3.83 6.01 -2.61
C ALA A 35 -3.89 6.51 -1.16
N ASP A 36 -4.86 6.03 -0.38
CA ASP A 36 -5.04 6.49 0.99
C ASP A 36 -3.91 6.05 1.94
N VAL A 37 -3.93 6.58 3.18
CA VAL A 37 -2.90 6.30 4.20
C VAL A 37 -2.87 4.85 4.69
N THR A 38 -3.84 4.01 4.32
CA THR A 38 -3.86 2.59 4.69
C THR A 38 -2.95 1.72 3.79
N HIS A 39 -2.37 2.32 2.75
CA HIS A 39 -1.40 1.73 1.82
C HIS A 39 0.02 1.78 2.40
N ILE A 40 0.25 0.97 3.44
CA ILE A 40 1.55 0.86 4.12
C ILE A 40 2.52 0.02 3.29
N ARG A 41 3.55 0.66 2.72
CA ARG A 41 4.51 0.02 1.81
C ARG A 41 5.64 -0.69 2.56
N PHE A 42 5.79 -1.99 2.31
CA PHE A 42 6.97 -2.75 2.75
C PHE A 42 8.00 -2.96 1.65
N VAL A 43 7.54 -3.10 0.40
CA VAL A 43 8.39 -3.41 -0.77
C VAL A 43 7.98 -2.50 -1.93
N ARG A 44 8.95 -2.15 -2.77
CA ARG A 44 8.74 -1.47 -4.06
C ARG A 44 9.63 -2.13 -5.11
N GLY A 45 9.11 -2.30 -6.32
CA GLY A 45 9.83 -2.85 -7.46
C GLY A 45 8.95 -3.81 -8.25
N GLU A 46 9.58 -4.59 -9.12
CA GLU A 46 8.91 -5.56 -9.96
C GLU A 46 8.63 -6.87 -9.19
N ALA A 47 8.18 -7.90 -9.90
CA ALA A 47 7.76 -9.18 -9.33
C ALA A 47 8.85 -9.89 -8.50
N ASP A 48 10.12 -9.71 -8.83
CA ASP A 48 11.26 -10.28 -8.12
C ASP A 48 11.36 -9.77 -6.68
N ARG A 49 11.10 -8.46 -6.47
CA ARG A 49 11.12 -7.84 -5.15
C ARG A 49 9.96 -8.30 -4.28
N GLN A 50 8.86 -8.78 -4.87
CA GLN A 50 7.70 -9.24 -4.09
C GLN A 50 8.02 -10.43 -3.18
N LEU A 51 9.04 -11.24 -3.51
CA LEU A 51 9.50 -12.33 -2.65
C LEU A 51 10.03 -11.85 -1.30
N ASP A 52 10.47 -10.59 -1.19
CA ASP A 52 10.93 -9.99 0.07
C ASP A 52 9.80 -9.95 1.12
N LEU A 53 8.52 -9.96 0.70
CA LEU A 53 7.36 -10.01 1.61
C LEU A 53 7.16 -11.37 2.28
N VAL A 54 7.72 -12.46 1.74
CA VAL A 54 7.51 -13.82 2.27
C VAL A 54 7.91 -13.90 3.75
N GLY A 55 8.93 -13.13 4.15
CA GLY A 55 9.38 -13.05 5.53
C GLY A 55 8.44 -12.31 6.50
N LEU A 56 7.42 -11.62 6.00
CA LEU A 56 6.47 -10.87 6.82
C LEU A 56 5.09 -11.54 6.90
N ILE A 57 4.76 -12.36 5.89
CA ILE A 57 3.46 -13.05 5.80
C ILE A 57 3.21 -13.90 7.05
N GLY A 58 2.05 -13.68 7.67
CA GLY A 58 1.62 -14.37 8.90
C GLY A 58 2.35 -13.95 10.18
N ARG A 59 3.44 -13.18 10.10
CA ARG A 59 4.22 -12.71 11.25
C ARG A 59 3.92 -11.26 11.63
N LEU A 60 3.69 -10.41 10.64
CA LEU A 60 3.32 -9.02 10.86
C LEU A 60 1.88 -8.92 11.37
N LYS A 61 1.69 -8.19 12.48
CA LYS A 61 0.39 -7.82 13.03
C LYS A 61 0.27 -6.30 13.03
N LEU A 62 -0.88 -5.80 12.59
CA LEU A 62 -1.20 -4.38 12.55
C LEU A 62 -2.50 -4.17 13.34
N GLU A 63 -2.49 -3.15 14.20
CA GLU A 63 -3.61 -2.76 15.03
C GLU A 63 -3.83 -1.26 14.89
N ILE A 64 -5.10 -0.85 14.84
CA ILE A 64 -5.46 0.57 14.89
C ILE A 64 -5.58 0.93 16.37
N LEU A 65 -4.69 1.79 16.85
CA LEU A 65 -4.70 2.26 18.25
C LEU A 65 -5.79 3.30 18.47
N GLU A 66 -5.96 4.20 17.51
CA GLU A 66 -6.90 5.32 17.57
C GLU A 66 -7.32 5.71 16.15
N MET A 67 -8.58 6.12 15.99
CA MET A 67 -9.12 6.61 14.74
C MET A 67 -10.04 7.79 15.04
N GLU A 68 -9.54 9.00 14.79
CA GLU A 68 -10.31 10.22 14.89
C GLU A 68 -10.98 10.56 13.56
N ARG A 69 -12.06 11.32 13.62
CA ARG A 69 -12.86 11.72 12.46
C ARG A 69 -12.58 13.15 12.06
#